data_AF-A0A4Q3E1G9-F1
#
_entry.id   AF-A0A4Q3E1G9-F1
#
_cell.length_a   1.000
_cell.length_b   1.000
_cell.length_c   1.000
_cell.angle_alpha   90.00
_cell.angle_beta   90.00
_cell.angle_gamma   90.00
#
_symmetry.space_group_name_H-M   'P 1'
#
loop_
_entity.id
_entity.type
_entity.pdbx_description
1 polymer ?
#
loop_
_entity_poly.entity_id
_entity_poly.type
_entity_poly.pdbx_seq_one_letter_code
_entity_poly.pdbx_strand_id
1 'polypeptide(L)'
;YSTVTSNLSEVRGKMKAAITPNVSQTTFSPTGVQTPLMMKSKDGLYINIHEAALVDYACMHLNLDDKNFVLESFLTPDAIGDKGYMQAPTQSPWRTVIASDKAGDILTSKLVYNLNEPTKYKDVSWIKPVKYIGVWWEMITGKSTWAYTDTENIQLGVTDYSKLKPNGKHGATTEHVKEYIDFAAKHGFDAVLVEGWNEGWEDWFGKTKDYVFDFVTPYPDFDVKELHRYAASKNVKIIMHHETSSSVRNYERHLDTAYRFMVENGYNAVKSGYVGSIIPRGEHHYGQWLVNHYLYAVTKAADYKIMVNAHEAIRPTGLNRTYPNLMANESARGTEYESFGGNNPDHTTILPFTRQIGGPMDYTPGIFQTQINAYNPGNNSFVHTTLAKQLALYVTMYSPLQMAADLPETYNKHLDAFQFIKDVAVDWDDTFVIEAEPGDYIT
;
A
#
# COMPACT_ATOMS: atom_id res chain seq x y z
N TYR A 1 10.22 -6.61 -1.87
CA TYR A 1 11.01 -7.85 -2.04
C TYR A 1 10.21 -9.04 -1.55
N SER A 2 10.46 -10.23 -2.09
CA SER A 2 9.92 -11.45 -1.49
C SER A 2 10.55 -11.67 -0.11
N THR A 3 9.81 -12.25 0.83
CA THR A 3 10.35 -12.64 2.13
C THR A 3 11.34 -13.79 1.97
N VAL A 4 12.43 -13.77 2.75
CA VAL A 4 13.47 -14.80 2.70
C VAL A 4 13.78 -15.30 4.11
N THR A 5 13.55 -16.60 4.32
CA THR A 5 13.89 -17.28 5.58
C THR A 5 15.34 -17.78 5.53
N SER A 6 16.12 -17.45 6.56
CA SER A 6 17.54 -17.82 6.63
C SER A 6 18.07 -17.79 8.06
N ASN A 7 19.15 -18.53 8.30
CA ASN A 7 20.02 -18.24 9.45
C ASN A 7 20.72 -16.90 9.22
N LEU A 8 21.06 -16.15 10.28
CA LEU A 8 21.83 -14.89 10.15
C LEU A 8 23.14 -15.10 9.38
N SER A 9 23.81 -16.24 9.57
CA SER A 9 25.05 -16.62 8.85
C SER A 9 24.86 -16.85 7.34
N GLU A 10 23.63 -17.00 6.87
CA GLU A 10 23.32 -17.26 5.45
C GLU A 10 22.88 -16.00 4.71
N VAL A 11 22.58 -14.90 5.42
CA VAL A 11 22.04 -13.66 4.82
C VAL A 11 22.92 -13.19 3.66
N ARG A 12 24.24 -13.13 3.87
CA ARG A 12 25.19 -12.72 2.82
C ARG A 12 25.09 -13.58 1.56
N GLY A 13 25.02 -14.90 1.73
CA GLY A 13 24.96 -15.86 0.63
C GLY A 13 23.64 -15.81 -0.14
N LYS A 14 22.55 -15.45 0.55
CA LYS A 14 21.20 -15.38 -0.04
C LYS A 14 20.85 -13.99 -0.60
N MET A 15 21.53 -12.92 -0.18
CA MET A 15 21.19 -11.53 -0.51
C MET A 15 21.05 -11.28 -2.01
N LYS A 16 22.01 -11.75 -2.83
CA LYS A 16 21.99 -11.53 -4.28
C LYS A 16 20.72 -12.07 -4.94
N ALA A 17 20.24 -13.24 -4.51
CA ALA A 17 19.00 -13.83 -5.04
C ALA A 17 17.74 -13.19 -4.44
N ALA A 18 17.83 -12.68 -3.21
CA ALA A 18 16.74 -11.98 -2.53
C ALA A 18 16.41 -10.61 -3.17
N ILE A 19 17.40 -9.96 -3.78
CA ILE A 19 17.21 -8.69 -4.50
C ILE A 19 16.67 -8.99 -5.91
N THR A 20 15.35 -8.98 -6.03
CA THR A 20 14.64 -9.11 -7.32
C THR A 20 14.51 -7.75 -8.01
N PRO A 21 14.35 -7.69 -9.35
CA PRO A 21 14.10 -6.44 -10.06
C PRO A 21 12.91 -5.65 -9.47
N ASN A 22 13.08 -4.34 -9.36
CA ASN A 22 12.05 -3.37 -9.00
C ASN A 22 12.37 -2.04 -9.70
N VAL A 23 11.35 -1.26 -10.04
CA VAL A 23 11.49 0.03 -10.75
C VAL A 23 12.31 1.05 -9.97
N SER A 24 12.29 1.01 -8.62
CA SER A 24 13.14 1.82 -7.77
C SER A 24 13.68 1.00 -6.61
N GLN A 25 15.01 0.86 -6.56
CA GLN A 25 15.66 0.15 -5.48
C GLN A 25 17.07 0.65 -5.24
N THR A 26 17.48 0.66 -3.99
CA THR A 26 18.86 0.93 -3.57
C THR A 26 19.22 -0.01 -2.44
N THR A 27 20.20 -0.88 -2.67
CA THR A 27 20.74 -1.78 -1.65
C THR A 27 21.97 -1.12 -1.03
N PHE A 28 22.20 -1.33 0.26
CA PHE A 28 23.28 -0.64 0.99
C PHE A 28 24.36 -1.58 1.53
N SER A 29 24.08 -2.88 1.64
CA SER A 29 25.03 -3.86 2.17
C SER A 29 24.66 -5.28 1.71
N PRO A 30 25.64 -6.17 1.48
CA PRO A 30 25.41 -7.61 1.28
C PRO A 30 24.74 -8.31 2.47
N THR A 31 24.70 -7.67 3.65
CA THR A 31 24.07 -8.18 4.88
C THR A 31 23.06 -7.19 5.45
N GLY A 32 22.62 -6.22 4.64
CA GLY A 32 21.63 -5.23 5.03
C GLY A 32 20.21 -5.77 4.95
N VAL A 33 19.43 -5.59 6.01
CA VAL A 33 18.02 -6.02 6.10
C VAL A 33 17.12 -4.86 6.54
N GLN A 34 15.86 -4.90 6.11
CA GLN A 34 14.84 -3.97 6.61
C GLN A 34 14.34 -4.42 7.99
N THR A 35 13.66 -3.51 8.69
CA THR A 35 12.80 -3.86 9.83
C THR A 35 11.33 -3.75 9.44
N PRO A 36 10.36 -4.33 10.17
CA PRO A 36 10.51 -5.19 11.35
C PRO A 36 11.23 -6.50 11.00
N LEU A 37 12.34 -6.78 11.66
CA LEU A 37 13.12 -8.00 11.46
C LEU A 37 12.62 -9.05 12.44
N MET A 38 12.03 -10.13 11.93
CA MET A 38 11.57 -11.26 12.72
C MET A 38 12.62 -12.37 12.78
N MET A 39 12.89 -12.89 13.98
CA MET A 39 13.85 -13.97 14.21
C MET A 39 13.28 -15.01 15.19
N LYS A 40 13.74 -16.25 15.03
CA LYS A 40 13.53 -17.34 15.98
C LYS A 40 14.89 -17.91 16.38
N SER A 41 15.19 -17.95 17.67
CA SER A 41 16.42 -18.54 18.19
C SER A 41 16.30 -20.07 18.25
N LYS A 42 17.46 -20.75 18.32
CA LYS A 42 17.50 -22.23 18.38
C LYS A 42 16.93 -22.79 19.69
N ASP A 43 16.93 -22.00 20.74
CA ASP A 43 16.36 -22.30 22.06
C ASP A 43 14.89 -21.83 22.21
N GLY A 44 14.26 -21.39 21.12
CA GLY A 44 12.80 -21.21 21.04
C GLY A 44 12.28 -19.81 21.36
N LEU A 45 13.15 -18.79 21.44
CA LEU A 45 12.72 -17.40 21.58
C LEU A 45 12.40 -16.77 20.22
N TYR A 46 11.32 -16.01 20.19
CA TYR A 46 10.92 -15.17 19.07
C TYR A 46 11.34 -13.74 19.37
N ILE A 47 12.05 -13.10 18.45
CA ILE A 47 12.59 -11.75 18.61
C ILE A 47 12.23 -10.92 17.39
N ASN A 48 11.56 -9.79 17.60
CA ASN A 48 11.27 -8.79 16.58
C ASN A 48 12.06 -7.50 16.89
N ILE A 49 12.85 -7.02 15.94
CA ILE A 49 13.58 -5.75 16.04
C ILE A 49 12.98 -4.75 15.07
N HIS A 50 12.55 -3.60 15.59
CA HIS A 50 11.89 -2.56 14.81
C HIS A 50 12.10 -1.15 15.39
N GLU A 51 11.35 -0.17 14.89
CA GLU A 51 11.30 1.20 15.40
C GLU A 51 9.85 1.68 15.58
N ALA A 52 9.64 2.71 16.39
CA ALA A 52 8.31 3.30 16.61
C ALA A 52 8.39 4.83 16.55
N ALA A 53 7.31 5.46 16.07
CA ALA A 53 7.19 6.91 15.92
C ALA A 53 8.30 7.53 15.02
N LEU A 54 8.43 7.02 13.79
CA LEU A 54 9.34 7.58 12.79
C LEU A 54 8.80 8.92 12.27
N VAL A 55 9.20 10.01 12.93
CA VAL A 55 8.83 11.39 12.62
C VAL A 55 10.08 12.25 12.58
N ASP A 56 10.22 13.10 11.57
CA ASP A 56 11.34 14.04 11.39
C ASP A 56 12.72 13.38 11.53
N TYR A 57 12.84 12.14 11.04
CA TYR A 57 14.06 11.33 11.10
C TYR A 57 14.13 10.39 9.89
N ALA A 58 15.32 9.91 9.56
CA ALA A 58 15.49 8.94 8.48
C ALA A 58 15.15 7.51 8.93
N CYS A 59 14.59 6.71 8.02
CA CYS A 59 14.21 5.32 8.31
C CYS A 59 15.39 4.46 8.75
N MET A 60 15.18 3.61 9.76
CA MET A 60 16.15 2.63 10.21
C MET A 60 16.07 1.31 9.45
N HIS A 61 17.20 0.91 8.89
CA HIS A 61 17.52 -0.46 8.46
C HIS A 61 18.48 -1.09 9.47
N LEU A 62 18.79 -2.38 9.30
CA LEU A 62 19.82 -3.06 10.09
C LEU A 62 20.92 -3.59 9.18
N ASN A 63 22.17 -3.32 9.55
CA ASN A 63 23.33 -3.96 8.92
C ASN A 63 23.85 -5.05 9.84
N LEU A 64 23.95 -6.28 9.33
CA LEU A 64 24.43 -7.42 10.10
C LEU A 64 25.96 -7.56 9.92
N ASP A 65 26.69 -7.53 11.03
CA ASP A 65 28.00 -8.15 11.17
C ASP A 65 27.80 -9.66 11.35
N ASP A 66 27.92 -10.40 10.26
CA ASP A 66 27.66 -11.85 10.18
C ASP A 66 28.80 -12.71 10.76
N LYS A 67 29.88 -12.09 11.24
CA LYS A 67 30.96 -12.79 11.97
C LYS A 67 30.70 -12.80 13.48
N ASN A 68 30.19 -11.70 14.02
CA ASN A 68 29.94 -11.53 15.45
C ASN A 68 28.44 -11.59 15.81
N PHE A 69 27.56 -11.68 14.81
CA PHE A 69 26.10 -11.65 14.95
C PHE A 69 25.57 -10.38 15.62
N VAL A 70 26.14 -9.23 15.23
CA VAL A 70 25.73 -7.91 15.72
C VAL A 70 24.91 -7.20 14.64
N LEU A 71 23.73 -6.70 15.02
CA LEU A 71 22.89 -5.86 14.16
C LEU A 71 23.07 -4.40 14.57
N GLU A 72 23.47 -3.55 13.61
CA GLU A 72 23.66 -2.11 13.81
C GLU A 72 22.64 -1.32 12.99
N SER A 73 22.12 -0.24 13.58
CA SER A 73 21.19 0.66 12.87
C SER A 73 21.88 1.32 11.67
N PHE A 74 21.30 1.17 10.48
CA PHE A 74 21.71 1.86 9.27
C PHE A 74 20.59 2.78 8.79
N LEU A 75 20.75 4.09 8.95
CA LEU A 75 19.76 5.05 8.48
C LEU A 75 19.87 5.28 6.97
N THR A 76 18.73 5.53 6.32
CA THR A 76 18.66 5.93 4.91
C THR A 76 19.32 7.30 4.72
N PRO A 77 20.31 7.43 3.83
CA PRO A 77 20.92 8.72 3.52
C PRO A 77 19.98 9.61 2.70
N ASP A 78 20.25 10.91 2.69
CA ASP A 78 19.71 11.90 1.75
C ASP A 78 20.51 11.90 0.43
N ALA A 79 20.20 12.84 -0.46
CA ALA A 79 20.86 12.98 -1.75
C ALA A 79 22.39 13.27 -1.70
N ILE A 80 22.92 13.73 -0.56
CA ILE A 80 24.37 14.03 -0.40
C ILE A 80 25.06 13.05 0.56
N GLY A 81 24.34 12.09 1.13
CA GLY A 81 24.87 11.05 2.01
C GLY A 81 24.65 11.29 3.50
N ASP A 82 24.09 12.42 3.90
CA ASP A 82 23.77 12.74 5.29
C ASP A 82 22.53 11.96 5.74
N LYS A 83 22.42 11.67 7.04
CA LYS A 83 21.42 10.72 7.57
C LYS A 83 20.39 11.34 8.50
N GLY A 84 20.28 12.66 8.48
CA GLY A 84 19.31 13.41 9.28
C GLY A 84 19.84 14.77 9.67
N TYR A 85 19.01 15.79 9.49
CA TYR A 85 19.23 17.15 9.96
C TYR A 85 18.44 17.33 11.25
N MET A 86 19.15 17.62 12.34
CA MET A 86 18.58 17.64 13.68
C MET A 86 18.76 19.02 14.31
N GLN A 87 17.72 19.56 14.94
CA GLN A 87 17.80 20.79 15.72
C GLN A 87 17.27 20.55 17.14
N ALA A 88 18.06 20.88 18.16
CA ALA A 88 17.64 20.73 19.54
C ALA A 88 16.54 21.75 19.93
N PRO A 89 15.55 21.36 20.77
CA PRO A 89 15.35 20.03 21.34
C PRO A 89 14.68 19.07 20.36
N THR A 90 15.26 17.86 20.21
CA THR A 90 14.75 16.80 19.32
C THR A 90 15.11 15.41 19.88
N GLN A 91 14.46 14.37 19.37
CA GLN A 91 14.62 12.97 19.77
C GLN A 91 14.69 12.09 18.52
N SER A 92 15.37 10.95 18.64
CA SER A 92 15.21 9.90 17.62
C SER A 92 13.86 9.20 17.79
N PRO A 93 13.38 8.50 16.74
CA PRO A 93 12.37 7.46 16.90
C PRO A 93 12.84 6.42 17.92
N TRP A 94 11.89 5.73 18.54
CA TRP A 94 12.21 4.62 19.42
C TRP A 94 12.82 3.46 18.63
N ARG A 95 13.72 2.69 19.25
CA ARG A 95 14.12 1.36 18.76
C ARG A 95 13.49 0.34 19.69
N THR A 96 12.89 -0.70 19.10
CA THR A 96 12.08 -1.68 19.82
C THR A 96 12.65 -3.07 19.65
N VAL A 97 12.60 -3.84 20.73
CA VAL A 97 12.86 -5.28 20.76
C VAL A 97 11.67 -5.93 21.44
N ILE A 98 10.87 -6.67 20.69
CA ILE A 98 9.77 -7.49 21.23
C ILE A 98 10.31 -8.91 21.31
N ALA A 99 10.23 -9.53 22.49
CA ALA A 99 10.71 -10.90 22.68
C ALA A 99 9.72 -11.72 23.51
N SER A 100 9.49 -12.97 23.12
CA SER A 100 8.70 -13.96 23.86
C SER A 100 9.16 -15.38 23.51
N ASP A 101 8.82 -16.36 24.35
CA ASP A 101 8.90 -17.79 24.05
C ASP A 101 7.69 -18.31 23.26
N LYS A 102 6.71 -17.45 22.95
CA LYS A 102 5.54 -17.74 22.12
C LYS A 102 5.43 -16.77 20.95
N ALA A 103 5.30 -17.31 19.74
CA ALA A 103 5.13 -16.49 18.54
C ALA A 103 3.89 -15.58 18.61
N GLY A 104 2.76 -16.09 19.13
CA GLY A 104 1.53 -15.31 19.24
C GLY A 104 1.65 -14.03 20.10
N ASP A 105 2.57 -14.02 21.06
CA ASP A 105 2.84 -12.83 21.89
C ASP A 105 3.48 -11.69 21.09
N ILE A 106 4.19 -12.02 20.00
CA ILE A 106 4.75 -11.02 19.08
C ILE A 106 3.62 -10.30 18.35
N LEU A 107 2.60 -11.04 17.88
CA LEU A 107 1.44 -10.50 17.15
C LEU A 107 0.51 -9.69 18.06
N THR A 108 0.39 -10.07 19.34
CA THR A 108 -0.46 -9.35 20.31
C THR A 108 0.22 -8.15 20.96
N SER A 109 1.55 -8.02 20.83
CA SER A 109 2.31 -6.89 21.37
C SER A 109 1.80 -5.54 20.84
N LYS A 110 1.51 -4.63 21.78
CA LYS A 110 1.12 -3.25 21.47
C LYS A 110 2.27 -2.26 21.63
N LEU A 111 3.51 -2.74 21.80
CA LEU A 111 4.68 -1.90 22.11
C LEU A 111 4.85 -0.75 21.10
N VAL A 112 4.84 -1.05 19.80
CA VAL A 112 5.05 -0.04 18.74
C VAL A 112 3.97 1.02 18.78
N TYR A 113 2.70 0.63 18.92
CA TYR A 113 1.60 1.58 19.09
C TYR A 113 1.72 2.39 20.39
N ASN A 114 2.05 1.75 21.51
CA ASN A 114 2.14 2.38 22.83
C ASN A 114 3.24 3.45 22.93
N LEU A 115 4.26 3.39 22.08
CA LEU A 115 5.34 4.37 22.00
C LEU A 115 5.04 5.58 21.09
N ASN A 116 3.94 5.56 20.35
CA ASN A 116 3.49 6.72 19.57
C ASN A 116 2.74 7.72 20.46
N GLU A 117 2.73 8.99 20.06
CA GLU A 117 1.93 10.00 20.72
C GLU A 117 0.42 9.64 20.66
N PRO A 118 -0.40 10.10 21.63
CA PRO A 118 -1.85 10.02 21.52
C PRO A 118 -2.36 10.73 20.26
N THR A 119 -3.59 10.41 19.86
CA THR A 119 -4.22 11.06 18.70
C THR A 119 -4.17 12.59 18.80
N LYS A 120 -3.78 13.24 17.70
CA LYS A 120 -3.78 14.70 17.57
C LYS A 120 -5.16 15.25 17.22
N TYR A 121 -6.15 14.39 16.96
CA TYR A 121 -7.49 14.79 16.54
C TYR A 121 -8.47 14.79 17.71
N LYS A 122 -9.22 15.88 17.84
CA LYS A 122 -10.34 15.96 18.79
C LYS A 122 -11.61 15.28 18.25
N ASP A 123 -11.82 15.36 16.94
CA ASP A 123 -12.93 14.75 16.22
C ASP A 123 -12.40 13.69 15.26
N VAL A 124 -12.70 12.43 15.57
CA VAL A 124 -12.39 11.25 14.72
C VAL A 124 -13.65 10.63 14.12
N SER A 125 -14.82 11.29 14.25
CA SER A 125 -16.11 10.72 13.83
C SER A 125 -16.23 10.46 12.32
N TRP A 126 -15.40 11.14 11.52
CA TRP A 126 -15.33 11.02 10.06
C TRP A 126 -14.41 9.90 9.58
N ILE A 127 -13.56 9.35 10.46
CA ILE A 127 -12.65 8.25 10.14
C ILE A 127 -13.42 6.95 10.36
N LYS A 128 -13.55 6.14 9.31
CA LYS A 128 -14.31 4.89 9.33
C LYS A 128 -13.53 3.79 8.60
N PRO A 129 -13.55 2.55 9.11
CA PRO A 129 -13.15 1.39 8.32
C PRO A 129 -13.91 1.31 7.00
N VAL A 130 -13.30 0.71 5.98
CA VAL A 130 -13.82 0.65 4.61
C VAL A 130 -13.59 -0.73 4.02
N LYS A 131 -14.65 -1.39 3.56
CA LYS A 131 -14.59 -2.48 2.58
C LYS A 131 -14.82 -1.91 1.19
N TYR A 132 -13.94 -2.26 0.25
CA TYR A 132 -14.04 -1.73 -1.12
C TYR A 132 -13.72 -2.78 -2.19
N ILE A 133 -14.14 -2.48 -3.42
CA ILE A 133 -13.70 -3.14 -4.66
C ILE A 133 -13.05 -2.08 -5.55
N GLY A 134 -12.54 -2.42 -6.73
CA GLY A 134 -12.08 -1.37 -7.63
C GLY A 134 -11.79 -1.79 -9.05
N VAL A 135 -11.91 -0.80 -9.94
CA VAL A 135 -11.32 -0.81 -11.28
C VAL A 135 -9.81 -0.69 -11.06
N TRP A 136 -9.15 -1.84 -10.95
CA TRP A 136 -7.74 -1.97 -10.53
C TRP A 136 -7.09 -3.23 -11.09
N TRP A 137 -7.61 -4.40 -10.73
CA TRP A 137 -6.99 -5.69 -11.04
C TRP A 137 -6.86 -5.96 -12.54
N GLU A 138 -7.79 -5.42 -13.33
CA GLU A 138 -7.72 -5.49 -14.79
C GLU A 138 -6.50 -4.78 -15.37
N MET A 139 -6.02 -3.68 -14.78
CA MET A 139 -4.78 -3.03 -15.20
C MET A 139 -3.55 -3.78 -14.69
N ILE A 140 -3.59 -4.26 -13.44
CA ILE A 140 -2.51 -5.06 -12.83
C ILE A 140 -2.26 -6.37 -13.60
N THR A 141 -3.30 -6.98 -14.14
CA THR A 141 -3.20 -8.20 -14.96
C THR A 141 -2.89 -7.91 -16.43
N GLY A 142 -3.04 -6.66 -16.87
CA GLY A 142 -2.90 -6.22 -18.26
C GLY A 142 -4.09 -6.58 -19.15
N LYS A 143 -5.25 -6.91 -18.57
CA LYS A 143 -6.53 -7.03 -19.29
C LYS A 143 -6.95 -5.66 -19.87
N SER A 144 -6.75 -4.61 -19.08
CA SER A 144 -7.10 -3.23 -19.38
C SER A 144 -5.89 -2.31 -19.16
N THR A 145 -6.03 -1.03 -19.49
CA THR A 145 -4.99 0.00 -19.34
C THR A 145 -5.46 1.12 -18.42
N TRP A 146 -4.51 1.72 -17.69
CA TRP A 146 -4.75 3.02 -17.04
C TRP A 146 -4.81 4.17 -18.06
N ALA A 147 -4.02 4.08 -19.14
CA ALA A 147 -3.98 5.10 -20.19
C ALA A 147 -5.26 5.06 -21.05
N TYR A 148 -5.72 6.25 -21.44
CA TYR A 148 -6.86 6.44 -22.34
C TYR A 148 -6.49 6.14 -23.81
N THR A 149 -5.26 6.49 -24.19
CA THR A 149 -4.75 6.38 -25.56
C THR A 149 -3.36 5.73 -25.58
N ASP A 150 -2.93 5.23 -26.73
CA ASP A 150 -1.56 4.73 -26.94
C ASP A 150 -0.61 5.82 -27.47
N THR A 151 -1.03 7.09 -27.39
CA THR A 151 -0.21 8.23 -27.84
C THR A 151 0.90 8.54 -26.83
N GLU A 152 2.13 8.68 -27.31
CA GLU A 152 3.28 9.02 -26.48
C GLU A 152 3.53 10.55 -26.41
N ASN A 153 4.41 10.97 -25.49
CA ASN A 153 4.85 12.36 -25.31
C ASN A 153 3.72 13.31 -24.92
N ILE A 154 2.96 12.95 -23.89
CA ILE A 154 1.87 13.76 -23.38
C ILE A 154 2.42 14.98 -22.64
N GLN A 155 1.80 16.15 -22.85
CA GLN A 155 2.03 17.34 -22.05
C GLN A 155 0.71 17.87 -21.49
N LEU A 156 0.53 17.77 -20.17
CA LEU A 156 -0.67 18.27 -19.50
C LEU A 156 -0.87 19.77 -19.74
N GLY A 157 -2.11 20.16 -20.00
CA GLY A 157 -2.51 21.54 -20.37
C GLY A 157 -2.18 21.93 -21.82
N VAL A 158 -1.55 21.05 -22.61
CA VAL A 158 -1.27 21.26 -24.05
C VAL A 158 -1.92 20.16 -24.89
N THR A 159 -1.77 18.90 -24.48
CA THR A 159 -2.43 17.76 -25.12
C THR A 159 -3.94 17.87 -24.97
N ASP A 160 -4.66 17.79 -26.09
CA ASP A 160 -6.12 17.77 -26.12
C ASP A 160 -6.61 16.34 -26.29
N TYR A 161 -6.92 15.68 -25.17
CA TYR A 161 -7.36 14.27 -25.15
C TYR A 161 -8.66 14.02 -25.91
N SER A 162 -9.52 15.04 -26.08
CA SER A 162 -10.75 14.91 -26.86
C SER A 162 -10.50 14.65 -28.35
N LYS A 163 -9.30 14.95 -28.84
CA LYS A 163 -8.86 14.70 -30.21
C LYS A 163 -8.05 13.42 -30.37
N LEU A 164 -7.71 12.76 -29.26
CA LEU A 164 -6.95 11.51 -29.27
C LEU A 164 -7.90 10.32 -29.41
N LYS A 165 -7.40 9.27 -30.05
CA LYS A 165 -8.16 8.02 -30.24
C LYS A 165 -8.09 7.19 -28.95
N PRO A 166 -9.22 6.79 -28.34
CA PRO A 166 -9.22 5.80 -27.26
C PRO A 166 -8.55 4.49 -27.73
N ASN A 167 -7.74 3.89 -26.87
CA ASN A 167 -7.09 2.60 -27.17
C ASN A 167 -8.06 1.40 -27.10
N GLY A 168 -9.27 1.61 -26.58
CA GLY A 168 -10.30 0.58 -26.43
C GLY A 168 -10.07 -0.41 -25.28
N LYS A 169 -9.11 -0.12 -24.40
CA LYS A 169 -8.77 -0.93 -23.22
C LYS A 169 -8.76 -0.12 -21.92
N HIS A 170 -9.09 1.16 -21.97
CA HIS A 170 -9.12 2.02 -20.79
C HIS A 170 -10.15 1.52 -19.77
N GLY A 171 -9.70 1.18 -18.54
CA GLY A 171 -10.56 0.62 -17.50
C GLY A 171 -11.48 1.66 -16.85
N ALA A 172 -10.99 2.89 -16.65
CA ALA A 172 -11.71 3.93 -15.91
C ALA A 172 -12.70 4.71 -16.79
N THR A 173 -13.69 4.02 -17.36
CA THR A 173 -14.80 4.66 -18.08
C THR A 173 -16.01 4.84 -17.17
N THR A 174 -16.83 5.87 -17.43
CA THR A 174 -18.06 6.15 -16.68
C THR A 174 -19.00 4.96 -16.64
N GLU A 175 -19.18 4.26 -17.76
CA GLU A 175 -20.06 3.10 -17.85
C GLU A 175 -19.54 1.95 -16.98
N HIS A 176 -18.26 1.59 -17.14
CA HIS A 176 -17.67 0.48 -16.39
C HIS A 176 -17.63 0.74 -14.88
N VAL A 177 -17.32 1.96 -14.47
CA VAL A 177 -17.30 2.32 -13.04
C VAL A 177 -18.70 2.22 -12.42
N LYS A 178 -19.77 2.52 -13.16
CA LYS A 178 -21.15 2.31 -12.68
C LYS A 178 -21.46 0.83 -12.43
N GLU A 179 -20.92 -0.09 -13.22
CA GLU A 179 -21.07 -1.52 -13.00
C GLU A 179 -20.44 -1.95 -11.67
N TYR A 180 -19.25 -1.42 -11.33
CA TYR A 180 -18.63 -1.64 -10.03
C TYR A 180 -19.44 -0.99 -8.89
N ILE A 181 -19.95 0.22 -9.07
CA ILE A 181 -20.82 0.86 -8.06
C ILE A 181 -22.07 0.01 -7.81
N ASP A 182 -22.69 -0.53 -8.86
CA ASP A 182 -23.86 -1.41 -8.74
C ASP A 182 -23.51 -2.72 -8.02
N PHE A 183 -22.36 -3.33 -8.33
CA PHE A 183 -21.89 -4.52 -7.63
C PHE A 183 -21.58 -4.24 -6.16
N ALA A 184 -20.88 -3.16 -5.86
CA ALA A 184 -20.57 -2.72 -4.50
C ALA A 184 -21.85 -2.53 -3.68
N ALA A 185 -22.81 -1.77 -4.21
CA ALA A 185 -24.09 -1.51 -3.55
C ALA A 185 -24.90 -2.78 -3.31
N LYS A 186 -24.95 -3.68 -4.31
CA LYS A 186 -25.65 -4.97 -4.22
C LYS A 186 -25.08 -5.88 -3.14
N HIS A 187 -23.76 -5.82 -2.92
CA HIS A 187 -23.04 -6.74 -2.06
C HIS A 187 -22.57 -6.13 -0.73
N GLY A 188 -22.93 -4.87 -0.44
CA GLY A 188 -22.68 -4.23 0.85
C GLY A 188 -21.26 -3.73 1.05
N PHE A 189 -20.59 -3.31 -0.03
CA PHE A 189 -19.29 -2.62 0.05
C PHE A 189 -19.50 -1.12 0.22
N ASP A 190 -18.59 -0.49 0.96
CA ASP A 190 -18.67 0.93 1.29
C ASP A 190 -18.20 1.81 0.13
N ALA A 191 -17.24 1.31 -0.67
CA ALA A 191 -16.60 2.12 -1.68
C ALA A 191 -16.09 1.36 -2.92
N VAL A 192 -15.80 2.14 -3.99
CA VAL A 192 -15.15 1.70 -5.22
C VAL A 192 -13.89 2.54 -5.46
N LEU A 193 -12.73 1.91 -5.59
CA LEU A 193 -11.50 2.52 -6.09
C LEU A 193 -11.54 2.59 -7.62
N VAL A 194 -11.08 3.70 -8.19
CA VAL A 194 -10.85 3.81 -9.65
C VAL A 194 -9.48 4.39 -9.91
N GLU A 195 -8.60 3.60 -10.53
CA GLU A 195 -7.32 4.08 -11.05
C GLU A 195 -7.41 4.32 -12.55
N GLY A 196 -6.60 5.23 -13.09
CA GLY A 196 -6.65 5.57 -14.52
C GLY A 196 -7.61 6.72 -14.84
N TRP A 197 -8.29 7.32 -13.86
CA TRP A 197 -9.36 8.28 -14.12
C TRP A 197 -8.91 9.64 -14.68
N ASN A 198 -7.66 10.05 -14.41
CA ASN A 198 -7.14 11.40 -14.66
C ASN A 198 -6.10 11.46 -15.78
N GLU A 199 -5.97 12.61 -16.45
CA GLU A 199 -4.98 12.78 -17.52
C GLU A 199 -3.53 12.55 -17.06
N GLY A 200 -2.73 11.84 -17.87
CA GLY A 200 -1.28 11.67 -17.70
C GLY A 200 -0.77 10.22 -17.67
N TRP A 201 -1.66 9.23 -17.62
CA TRP A 201 -1.30 7.81 -17.48
C TRP A 201 -0.51 7.23 -18.65
N GLU A 202 -0.42 7.90 -19.79
CA GLU A 202 0.46 7.45 -20.88
C GLU A 202 1.96 7.52 -20.51
N ASP A 203 2.34 8.41 -19.59
CA ASP A 203 3.75 8.68 -19.23
C ASP A 203 4.08 8.34 -17.76
N TRP A 204 3.21 7.62 -17.06
CA TRP A 204 3.32 7.39 -15.62
C TRP A 204 4.53 6.55 -15.18
N PHE A 205 5.01 5.63 -16.03
CA PHE A 205 5.98 4.62 -15.61
C PHE A 205 7.39 4.86 -16.17
N GLY A 206 8.39 4.94 -15.29
CA GLY A 206 9.80 4.87 -15.65
C GLY A 206 10.38 6.08 -16.40
N LYS A 207 9.63 7.19 -16.54
CA LYS A 207 10.06 8.38 -17.31
C LYS A 207 10.78 9.45 -16.48
N THR A 208 10.76 9.39 -15.16
CA THR A 208 11.27 10.45 -14.25
C THR A 208 10.70 11.85 -14.57
N LYS A 209 9.40 11.88 -14.88
CA LYS A 209 8.64 13.05 -15.32
C LYS A 209 8.21 13.90 -14.12
N ASP A 210 8.56 15.19 -14.12
CA ASP A 210 8.22 16.11 -13.02
C ASP A 210 6.72 16.45 -13.05
N TYR A 211 6.25 17.13 -14.10
CA TYR A 211 4.83 17.43 -14.27
C TYR A 211 4.10 16.28 -14.96
N VAL A 212 3.82 15.22 -14.17
CA VAL A 212 3.24 13.95 -14.63
C VAL A 212 1.73 13.88 -14.46
N PHE A 213 1.19 14.49 -13.40
CA PHE A 213 -0.24 14.53 -13.07
C PHE A 213 -0.60 15.89 -12.45
N ASP A 214 -1.83 16.34 -12.67
CA ASP A 214 -2.42 17.51 -11.99
C ASP A 214 -3.44 17.15 -10.89
N PHE A 215 -3.80 15.86 -10.83
CA PHE A 215 -4.70 15.23 -9.85
C PHE A 215 -6.16 15.72 -9.88
N VAL A 216 -6.57 16.47 -10.90
CA VAL A 216 -7.91 17.08 -10.96
C VAL A 216 -8.60 17.00 -12.32
N THR A 217 -7.86 16.77 -13.39
CA THR A 217 -8.43 16.72 -14.74
C THR A 217 -8.76 15.28 -15.14
N PRO A 218 -10.05 14.91 -15.28
CA PRO A 218 -10.43 13.57 -15.71
C PRO A 218 -10.20 13.36 -17.21
N TYR A 219 -10.04 12.10 -17.63
CA TYR A 219 -10.10 11.75 -19.05
C TYR A 219 -11.49 12.01 -19.68
N PRO A 220 -11.59 12.13 -21.02
CA PRO A 220 -12.85 12.40 -21.71
C PRO A 220 -13.99 11.39 -21.45
N ASP A 221 -13.66 10.16 -21.06
CA ASP A 221 -14.60 9.07 -20.80
C ASP A 221 -14.93 8.88 -19.31
N PHE A 222 -14.42 9.74 -18.42
CA PHE A 222 -14.66 9.71 -16.98
C PHE A 222 -15.43 10.96 -16.50
N ASP A 223 -16.75 10.84 -16.34
CA ASP A 223 -17.61 11.92 -15.83
C ASP A 223 -17.64 11.91 -14.29
N VAL A 224 -16.77 12.71 -13.68
CA VAL A 224 -16.64 12.87 -12.22
C VAL A 224 -17.98 13.22 -11.56
N LYS A 225 -18.76 14.13 -12.15
CA LYS A 225 -19.99 14.63 -11.53
C LYS A 225 -21.11 13.60 -11.62
N GLU A 226 -21.22 12.89 -12.74
CA GLU A 226 -22.16 11.78 -12.86
C GLU A 226 -21.80 10.64 -11.92
N LEU A 227 -20.53 10.25 -11.84
CA LEU A 227 -20.11 9.15 -10.97
C LEU A 227 -20.31 9.49 -9.50
N HIS A 228 -20.01 10.73 -9.07
CA HIS A 228 -20.35 11.18 -7.72
C HIS A 228 -21.87 11.08 -7.45
N ARG A 229 -22.71 11.58 -8.37
CA ARG A 229 -24.18 11.49 -8.23
C ARG A 229 -24.65 10.04 -8.17
N TYR A 230 -24.13 9.17 -9.04
CA TYR A 230 -24.55 7.78 -9.15
C TYR A 230 -24.14 6.98 -7.90
N ALA A 231 -22.89 7.10 -7.47
CA ALA A 231 -22.38 6.47 -6.24
C ALA A 231 -23.19 6.91 -5.02
N ALA A 232 -23.47 8.22 -4.88
CA ALA A 232 -24.31 8.73 -3.82
C ALA A 232 -25.74 8.15 -3.83
N SER A 233 -26.34 7.98 -5.02
CA SER A 233 -27.68 7.37 -5.16
C SER A 233 -27.73 5.90 -4.73
N LYS A 234 -26.57 5.24 -4.66
CA LYS A 234 -26.39 3.85 -4.27
C LYS A 234 -25.80 3.68 -2.87
N ASN A 235 -25.59 4.80 -2.14
CA ASN A 235 -24.91 4.83 -0.85
C ASN A 235 -23.50 4.20 -0.90
N VAL A 236 -22.78 4.41 -2.00
CA VAL A 236 -21.40 3.98 -2.21
C VAL A 236 -20.52 5.21 -2.33
N LYS A 237 -19.30 5.14 -1.79
CA LYS A 237 -18.27 6.16 -1.99
C LYS A 237 -17.32 5.77 -3.12
N ILE A 238 -16.64 6.76 -3.70
CA ILE A 238 -15.52 6.49 -4.59
C ILE A 238 -14.24 6.83 -3.81
N ILE A 239 -13.25 5.95 -3.85
CA ILE A 239 -11.91 6.19 -3.33
C ILE A 239 -11.11 6.88 -4.43
N MET A 240 -10.57 8.06 -4.13
CA MET A 240 -9.70 8.80 -5.04
C MET A 240 -8.39 8.04 -5.29
N HIS A 241 -7.80 8.20 -6.46
CA HIS A 241 -6.44 7.71 -6.74
C HIS A 241 -5.48 8.85 -7.10
N HIS A 242 -4.38 8.96 -6.36
CA HIS A 242 -3.27 9.90 -6.58
C HIS A 242 -1.94 9.13 -6.74
N GLU A 243 -1.75 8.44 -7.87
CA GLU A 243 -0.40 8.02 -8.27
C GLU A 243 0.44 9.27 -8.56
N THR A 244 1.66 9.33 -8.02
CA THR A 244 2.53 10.50 -8.18
C THR A 244 3.65 10.28 -9.18
N SER A 245 3.87 9.04 -9.63
CA SER A 245 5.06 8.57 -10.33
C SER A 245 6.35 9.00 -9.65
N SER A 246 6.33 9.00 -8.31
CA SER A 246 7.41 9.48 -7.45
C SER A 246 7.79 10.97 -7.65
N SER A 247 6.93 11.76 -8.31
CA SER A 247 7.11 13.19 -8.48
C SER A 247 6.54 13.99 -7.31
N VAL A 248 7.28 13.98 -6.20
CA VAL A 248 6.83 14.45 -4.89
C VAL A 248 6.59 15.95 -4.87
N ARG A 249 7.54 16.73 -5.43
CA ARG A 249 7.37 18.19 -5.52
C ARG A 249 6.17 18.58 -6.37
N ASN A 250 5.91 17.84 -7.45
CA ASN A 250 4.73 18.06 -8.27
C ASN A 250 3.47 17.80 -7.45
N TYR A 251 3.42 16.69 -6.70
CA TYR A 251 2.29 16.36 -5.86
C TYR A 251 2.04 17.41 -4.78
N GLU A 252 3.06 17.85 -4.05
CA GLU A 252 2.92 18.89 -3.03
C GLU A 252 2.38 20.22 -3.58
N ARG A 253 2.79 20.61 -4.80
CA ARG A 253 2.27 21.83 -5.46
C ARG A 253 0.77 21.74 -5.78
N HIS A 254 0.26 20.53 -6.01
CA HIS A 254 -1.14 20.29 -6.34
C HIS A 254 -1.98 19.83 -5.14
N LEU A 255 -1.36 19.49 -4.01
CA LEU A 255 -1.99 18.77 -2.90
C LEU A 255 -3.25 19.45 -2.37
N ASP A 256 -3.19 20.76 -2.07
CA ASP A 256 -4.37 21.52 -1.62
C ASP A 256 -5.47 21.59 -2.69
N THR A 257 -5.10 21.71 -3.96
CA THR A 257 -6.06 21.74 -5.07
C THR A 257 -6.72 20.37 -5.26
N ALA A 258 -5.95 19.28 -5.18
CA ALA A 258 -6.42 17.91 -5.28
C ALA A 258 -7.35 17.55 -4.12
N TYR A 259 -7.00 17.93 -2.88
CA TYR A 259 -7.87 17.68 -1.71
C TYR A 259 -9.14 18.53 -1.72
N ARG A 260 -9.11 19.78 -2.20
CA ARG A 260 -10.35 20.52 -2.47
C ARG A 260 -11.21 19.83 -3.51
N PHE A 261 -10.61 19.39 -4.62
CA PHE A 261 -11.33 18.66 -5.66
C PHE A 261 -11.99 17.40 -5.09
N MET A 262 -11.30 16.65 -4.22
CA MET A 262 -11.88 15.50 -3.54
C MET A 262 -13.14 15.88 -2.75
N VAL A 263 -13.05 16.91 -1.89
CA VAL A 263 -14.19 17.38 -1.07
C VAL A 263 -15.35 17.85 -1.95
N GLU A 264 -15.09 18.64 -2.98
CA GLU A 264 -16.10 19.17 -3.92
C GLU A 264 -16.81 18.08 -4.75
N ASN A 265 -16.18 16.91 -4.87
CA ASN A 265 -16.69 15.77 -5.62
C ASN A 265 -17.03 14.55 -4.73
N GLY A 266 -17.10 14.75 -3.40
CA GLY A 266 -17.62 13.74 -2.48
C GLY A 266 -16.67 12.58 -2.15
N TYR A 267 -15.39 12.69 -2.49
CA TYR A 267 -14.33 11.75 -2.11
C TYR A 267 -13.83 12.07 -0.70
N ASN A 268 -13.81 11.08 0.19
CA ASN A 268 -13.33 11.21 1.57
C ASN A 268 -12.17 10.25 1.91
N ALA A 269 -11.69 9.52 0.92
CA ALA A 269 -10.54 8.63 1.04
C ALA A 269 -9.71 8.69 -0.26
N VAL A 270 -8.39 8.54 -0.13
CA VAL A 270 -7.45 8.50 -1.26
C VAL A 270 -6.47 7.35 -1.10
N LYS A 271 -6.29 6.59 -2.18
CA LYS A 271 -5.09 5.78 -2.42
C LYS A 271 -4.06 6.65 -3.12
N SER A 272 -2.89 6.86 -2.52
CA SER A 272 -1.74 7.50 -3.19
C SER A 272 -0.66 6.49 -3.51
N GLY A 273 0.17 6.76 -4.51
CA GLY A 273 1.30 5.90 -4.90
C GLY A 273 2.55 6.70 -5.28
N TYR A 274 3.72 6.07 -5.16
CA TYR A 274 5.03 6.68 -5.42
C TYR A 274 5.90 5.76 -6.27
N VAL A 275 5.37 5.29 -7.39
CA VAL A 275 6.05 4.35 -8.28
C VAL A 275 7.19 5.05 -9.04
N GLY A 276 8.39 4.47 -9.00
CA GLY A 276 9.58 5.03 -9.65
C GLY A 276 10.57 5.65 -8.67
N SER A 277 11.68 6.20 -9.17
CA SER A 277 12.67 6.88 -8.32
C SER A 277 12.23 8.31 -7.99
N ILE A 278 12.50 8.74 -6.76
CA ILE A 278 12.02 10.01 -6.22
C ILE A 278 12.49 11.22 -7.04
N ILE A 279 11.58 12.18 -7.21
CA ILE A 279 11.86 13.56 -7.60
C ILE A 279 11.43 14.44 -6.41
N PRO A 280 12.36 15.11 -5.69
CA PRO A 280 13.68 15.55 -6.13
C PRO A 280 14.71 14.42 -6.28
N ARG A 281 15.43 14.45 -7.40
CA ARG A 281 16.36 13.39 -7.79
C ARG A 281 17.53 13.32 -6.80
N GLY A 282 17.88 12.11 -6.39
CA GLY A 282 18.92 11.84 -5.39
C GLY A 282 18.35 11.40 -4.06
N GLU A 283 17.12 11.81 -3.73
CA GLU A 283 16.43 11.32 -2.54
C GLU A 283 15.98 9.86 -2.69
N HIS A 284 15.71 9.24 -1.54
CA HIS A 284 15.20 7.88 -1.42
C HIS A 284 13.83 7.89 -0.74
N HIS A 285 12.94 6.94 -1.06
CA HIS A 285 11.61 6.80 -0.45
C HIS A 285 11.63 6.84 1.09
N TYR A 286 12.74 6.43 1.72
CA TYR A 286 12.81 6.25 3.17
C TYR A 286 13.76 7.25 3.87
N GLY A 287 14.26 8.26 3.15
CA GLY A 287 15.05 9.35 3.73
C GLY A 287 14.20 10.29 4.58
N GLN A 288 14.84 11.11 5.42
CA GLN A 288 14.14 12.08 6.29
C GLN A 288 13.21 13.00 5.48
N TRP A 289 13.64 13.43 4.29
CA TRP A 289 12.84 14.28 3.40
C TRP A 289 11.49 13.65 3.05
N LEU A 290 11.49 12.36 2.70
CA LEU A 290 10.28 11.65 2.31
C LEU A 290 9.42 11.25 3.51
N VAL A 291 10.03 10.88 4.64
CA VAL A 291 9.30 10.71 5.90
C VAL A 291 8.48 11.97 6.22
N ASN A 292 9.07 13.15 6.04
CA ASN A 292 8.39 14.43 6.22
C ASN A 292 7.29 14.66 5.17
N HIS A 293 7.53 14.35 3.89
CA HIS A 293 6.51 14.44 2.86
C HIS A 293 5.26 13.59 3.16
N TYR A 294 5.44 12.31 3.48
CA TYR A 294 4.29 11.42 3.73
C TYR A 294 3.46 11.90 4.91
N LEU A 295 4.11 12.34 5.99
CA LEU A 295 3.41 12.89 7.14
C LEU A 295 2.73 14.23 6.81
N TYR A 296 3.35 15.07 5.98
CA TYR A 296 2.72 16.30 5.47
C TYR A 296 1.44 15.98 4.69
N ALA A 297 1.46 15.00 3.79
CA ALA A 297 0.27 14.58 3.04
C ALA A 297 -0.85 14.08 3.96
N VAL A 298 -0.53 13.21 4.94
CA VAL A 298 -1.50 12.68 5.91
C VAL A 298 -2.11 13.79 6.78
N THR A 299 -1.27 14.70 7.30
CA THR A 299 -1.74 15.78 8.18
C THR A 299 -2.55 16.82 7.43
N LYS A 300 -2.14 17.19 6.21
CA LYS A 300 -2.92 18.04 5.31
C LYS A 300 -4.27 17.39 4.95
N ALA A 301 -4.30 16.09 4.65
CA ALA A 301 -5.55 15.38 4.36
C ALA A 301 -6.56 15.48 5.52
N ALA A 302 -6.09 15.48 6.77
CA ALA A 302 -6.95 15.61 7.93
C ALA A 302 -7.64 16.98 8.05
N ASP A 303 -7.02 18.07 7.57
CA ASP A 303 -7.65 19.39 7.48
C ASP A 303 -8.89 19.37 6.58
N TYR A 304 -8.93 18.43 5.62
CA TYR A 304 -10.03 18.20 4.69
C TYR A 304 -10.93 17.00 5.08
N LYS A 305 -10.69 16.38 6.23
CA LYS A 305 -11.36 15.13 6.66
C LYS A 305 -11.23 13.99 5.63
N ILE A 306 -10.04 13.82 5.09
CA ILE A 306 -9.69 12.77 4.11
C ILE A 306 -8.87 11.67 4.78
N MET A 307 -9.26 10.42 4.53
CA MET A 307 -8.53 9.21 4.89
C MET A 307 -7.48 8.87 3.82
N VAL A 308 -6.32 8.37 4.23
CA VAL A 308 -5.17 8.13 3.36
C VAL A 308 -4.75 6.67 3.41
N ASN A 309 -4.57 6.08 2.24
CA ASN A 309 -3.89 4.83 1.99
C ASN A 309 -2.68 5.11 1.09
N ALA A 310 -1.44 4.98 1.58
CA ALA A 310 -0.26 5.33 0.77
C ALA A 310 0.57 4.10 0.40
N HIS A 311 0.55 3.75 -0.88
CA HIS A 311 1.42 2.76 -1.52
C HIS A 311 2.82 3.34 -1.72
N GLU A 312 3.86 2.49 -1.82
CA GLU A 312 5.31 2.82 -1.87
C GLU A 312 5.89 3.72 -0.76
N ALA A 313 5.06 4.25 0.14
CA ALA A 313 5.50 5.09 1.24
C ALA A 313 6.39 4.32 2.23
N ILE A 314 6.97 5.04 3.19
CA ILE A 314 7.68 4.43 4.30
C ILE A 314 6.76 3.45 5.07
N ARG A 315 7.28 2.25 5.37
CA ARG A 315 6.58 1.26 6.20
C ARG A 315 6.18 1.84 7.56
N PRO A 316 4.97 1.53 8.07
CA PRO A 316 4.39 2.22 9.21
C PRO A 316 5.11 1.85 10.52
N THR A 317 5.08 2.77 11.49
CA THR A 317 5.76 2.66 12.79
C THR A 317 4.84 3.06 13.96
N GLY A 318 3.53 2.88 13.78
CA GLY A 318 2.45 3.13 14.74
C GLY A 318 1.80 4.51 14.64
N LEU A 319 2.15 5.31 13.63
CA LEU A 319 1.70 6.70 13.48
C LEU A 319 0.19 6.84 13.30
N ASN A 320 -0.51 5.79 12.90
CA ASN A 320 -1.97 5.78 12.87
C ASN A 320 -2.62 5.87 14.26
N ARG A 321 -1.87 5.70 15.36
CA ARG A 321 -2.32 6.14 16.70
C ARG A 321 -2.45 7.66 16.79
N THR A 322 -1.43 8.36 16.31
CA THR A 322 -1.31 9.82 16.34
C THR A 322 -2.22 10.47 15.29
N TYR A 323 -2.27 9.87 14.09
CA TYR A 323 -2.97 10.33 12.89
C TYR A 323 -3.86 9.21 12.34
N PRO A 324 -5.02 8.94 12.98
CA PRO A 324 -5.87 7.79 12.64
C PRO A 324 -6.50 7.84 11.24
N ASN A 325 -6.36 8.94 10.50
CA ASN A 325 -6.77 9.00 9.10
C ASN A 325 -5.76 8.32 8.15
N LEU A 326 -4.55 7.97 8.62
CA LEU A 326 -3.67 7.03 7.94
C LEU A 326 -4.23 5.61 8.12
N MET A 327 -5.05 5.18 7.17
CA MET A 327 -5.83 3.94 7.28
C MET A 327 -4.99 2.70 7.01
N ALA A 328 -4.09 2.78 6.03
CA ALA A 328 -3.20 1.70 5.65
C ALA A 328 -2.05 2.22 4.78
N ASN A 329 -1.08 1.34 4.55
CA ASN A 329 -0.07 1.49 3.52
C ASN A 329 0.05 0.17 2.76
N GLU A 330 0.62 0.17 1.57
CA GLU A 330 1.16 -1.08 1.01
C GLU A 330 2.52 -1.37 1.67
N SER A 331 3.59 -0.71 1.23
CA SER A 331 4.94 -0.71 1.83
C SER A 331 5.51 -2.11 2.10
N ALA A 332 5.08 -3.10 1.33
CA ALA A 332 5.57 -4.46 1.27
C ALA A 332 5.06 -5.09 -0.02
N ARG A 333 5.54 -6.28 -0.39
CA ARG A 333 5.06 -6.97 -1.58
C ARG A 333 3.58 -7.35 -1.39
N GLY A 334 2.65 -6.70 -2.09
CA GLY A 334 1.21 -6.99 -2.02
C GLY A 334 0.72 -8.06 -3.00
N THR A 335 -0.60 -8.19 -3.14
CA THR A 335 -1.25 -9.11 -4.10
C THR A 335 -0.94 -8.75 -5.55
N GLU A 336 -0.62 -7.49 -5.89
CA GLU A 336 -0.22 -7.12 -7.25
C GLU A 336 0.93 -7.96 -7.80
N TYR A 337 1.89 -8.33 -6.95
CA TYR A 337 3.01 -9.18 -7.35
C TYR A 337 2.62 -10.63 -7.65
N GLU A 338 1.42 -11.06 -7.27
CA GLU A 338 0.86 -12.34 -7.73
C GLU A 338 0.57 -12.32 -9.24
N SER A 339 0.33 -11.13 -9.81
CA SER A 339 0.25 -10.90 -11.26
C SER A 339 1.62 -10.71 -11.92
N PHE A 340 2.68 -10.54 -11.11
CA PHE A 340 4.06 -10.29 -11.55
C PHE A 340 5.00 -11.46 -11.20
N GLY A 341 4.51 -12.68 -11.40
CA GLY A 341 5.26 -13.93 -11.19
C GLY A 341 5.00 -14.65 -9.86
N GLY A 342 4.20 -14.07 -8.95
CA GLY A 342 3.79 -14.74 -7.71
C GLY A 342 4.48 -14.21 -6.46
N ASN A 343 3.82 -14.39 -5.31
CA ASN A 343 4.46 -14.34 -3.99
C ASN A 343 4.79 -15.76 -3.50
N ASN A 344 5.70 -15.90 -2.53
CA ASN A 344 5.93 -17.22 -1.93
C ASN A 344 4.70 -17.67 -1.13
N PRO A 345 4.37 -18.97 -1.07
CA PRO A 345 3.21 -19.46 -0.33
C PRO A 345 3.23 -19.11 1.18
N ASP A 346 4.40 -18.94 1.79
CA ASP A 346 4.60 -18.58 3.20
C ASP A 346 4.47 -17.07 3.47
N HIS A 347 4.39 -16.22 2.43
CA HIS A 347 4.43 -14.76 2.53
C HIS A 347 3.43 -14.19 3.54
N THR A 348 2.17 -14.63 3.47
CA THR A 348 1.10 -14.16 4.37
C THR A 348 1.17 -14.72 5.78
N THR A 349 2.08 -15.67 6.04
CA THR A 349 2.40 -16.17 7.40
C THR A 349 3.63 -15.48 8.00
N ILE A 350 4.27 -14.58 7.24
CA ILE A 350 5.42 -13.78 7.67
C ILE A 350 5.03 -12.30 7.84
N LEU A 351 4.18 -11.77 6.96
CA LEU A 351 3.77 -10.35 6.99
C LEU A 351 3.19 -9.89 8.35
N PRO A 352 2.34 -10.68 9.05
CA PRO A 352 1.83 -10.26 10.36
C PRO A 352 2.93 -10.10 11.43
N PHE A 353 3.99 -10.91 11.37
CA PHE A 353 5.14 -10.84 12.28
C PHE A 353 6.16 -9.79 11.88
N THR A 354 6.07 -9.28 10.65
CA THR A 354 6.99 -8.31 10.08
C THR A 354 6.22 -7.05 9.73
N ARG A 355 5.88 -6.83 8.46
CA ARG A 355 5.23 -5.62 7.93
C ARG A 355 4.08 -5.07 8.77
N GLN A 356 3.23 -5.90 9.39
CA GLN A 356 2.09 -5.38 10.18
C GLN A 356 2.48 -4.87 11.58
N ILE A 357 3.67 -5.20 12.07
CA ILE A 357 4.23 -4.63 13.30
C ILE A 357 4.55 -3.15 13.04
N GLY A 358 3.57 -2.30 13.29
CA GLY A 358 3.65 -0.85 13.06
C GLY A 358 2.44 -0.27 12.33
N GLY A 359 1.62 -1.06 11.66
CA GLY A 359 0.40 -0.56 11.04
C GLY A 359 -0.21 -1.50 10.01
N PRO A 360 -1.50 -1.33 9.72
CA PRO A 360 -2.22 -2.16 8.76
C PRO A 360 -1.61 -2.11 7.35
N MET A 361 -1.88 -3.16 6.58
CA MET A 361 -1.46 -3.27 5.18
C MET A 361 -2.68 -3.34 4.28
N ASP A 362 -2.72 -2.49 3.26
CA ASP A 362 -3.62 -2.69 2.13
C ASP A 362 -3.05 -3.79 1.21
N TYR A 363 -3.27 -5.05 1.62
CA TYR A 363 -2.72 -6.22 0.91
C TYR A 363 -3.51 -6.60 -0.35
N THR A 364 -4.72 -6.06 -0.48
CA THR A 364 -5.70 -6.35 -1.53
C THR A 364 -6.00 -7.85 -1.74
N PRO A 365 -6.50 -8.57 -0.73
CA PRO A 365 -6.87 -9.99 -0.87
C PRO A 365 -8.13 -10.19 -1.71
N GLY A 366 -8.55 -11.46 -1.87
CA GLY A 366 -9.82 -11.84 -2.47
C GLY A 366 -9.72 -12.37 -3.90
N ILE A 367 -8.54 -12.77 -4.40
CA ILE A 367 -8.42 -13.31 -5.75
C ILE A 367 -8.99 -14.72 -5.85
N PHE A 368 -10.09 -14.90 -6.58
CA PHE A 368 -10.77 -16.17 -6.79
C PHE A 368 -10.29 -16.87 -8.06
N GLN A 369 -9.99 -16.10 -9.11
CA GLN A 369 -9.33 -16.62 -10.32
C GLN A 369 -7.81 -16.50 -10.17
N THR A 370 -7.16 -17.59 -9.75
CA THR A 370 -5.72 -17.60 -9.48
C THR A 370 -4.87 -17.73 -10.74
N GLN A 371 -5.44 -18.14 -11.88
CA GLN A 371 -4.74 -18.20 -13.16
C GLN A 371 -4.92 -16.90 -13.93
N ILE A 372 -3.87 -16.06 -13.96
CA ILE A 372 -3.96 -14.71 -14.54
C ILE A 372 -4.19 -14.73 -16.06
N ASN A 373 -3.79 -15.82 -16.72
CA ASN A 373 -4.03 -16.01 -18.15
C ASN A 373 -5.52 -16.06 -18.53
N ALA A 374 -6.42 -16.30 -17.56
CA ALA A 374 -7.86 -16.20 -17.75
C ALA A 374 -8.33 -14.75 -17.98
N TYR A 375 -7.57 -13.76 -17.52
CA TYR A 375 -7.82 -12.33 -17.74
C TYR A 375 -7.00 -11.77 -18.89
N ASN A 376 -5.74 -12.15 -18.98
CA ASN A 376 -4.82 -11.73 -20.03
C ASN A 376 -4.01 -12.95 -20.52
N PRO A 377 -4.31 -13.53 -21.69
CA PRO A 377 -3.59 -14.69 -22.21
C PRO A 377 -2.06 -14.53 -22.36
N GLY A 378 -1.56 -13.28 -22.36
CA GLY A 378 -0.13 -12.99 -22.37
C GLY A 378 0.55 -13.04 -21.00
N ASN A 379 -0.20 -13.15 -19.90
CA ASN A 379 0.31 -13.20 -18.54
C ASN A 379 0.13 -14.60 -17.94
N ASN A 380 1.24 -15.34 -17.78
CA ASN A 380 1.25 -16.71 -17.25
C ASN A 380 1.46 -16.77 -15.72
N SER A 381 1.32 -15.65 -15.01
CA SER A 381 1.44 -15.64 -13.55
C SER A 381 0.31 -16.45 -12.90
N PHE A 382 0.61 -16.94 -11.69
CA PHE A 382 -0.30 -17.72 -10.88
C PHE A 382 -0.27 -17.22 -9.44
N VAL A 383 -1.44 -16.97 -8.86
CA VAL A 383 -1.57 -16.56 -7.46
C VAL A 383 -1.34 -17.78 -6.56
N HIS A 384 -0.27 -17.78 -5.76
CA HIS A 384 0.14 -18.93 -4.94
C HIS A 384 -0.70 -19.10 -3.67
N THR A 385 -1.98 -19.39 -3.86
CA THR A 385 -2.99 -19.50 -2.81
C THR A 385 -4.06 -20.53 -3.16
N THR A 386 -4.87 -20.89 -2.17
CA THR A 386 -6.19 -21.48 -2.41
C THR A 386 -7.27 -20.42 -2.23
N LEU A 387 -8.50 -20.72 -2.70
CA LEU A 387 -9.67 -19.89 -2.47
C LEU A 387 -9.93 -19.67 -0.96
N ALA A 388 -9.91 -20.75 -0.17
CA ALA A 388 -10.14 -20.65 1.27
C ALA A 388 -9.06 -19.82 1.98
N LYS A 389 -7.80 -19.91 1.54
CA LYS A 389 -6.73 -19.05 2.07
C LYS A 389 -7.00 -17.57 1.76
N GLN A 390 -7.50 -17.23 0.57
CA GLN A 390 -7.88 -15.84 0.24
C GLN A 390 -9.01 -15.31 1.13
N LEU A 391 -9.96 -16.17 1.52
CA LEU A 391 -10.97 -15.81 2.52
C LEU A 391 -10.34 -15.58 3.90
N ALA A 392 -9.43 -16.45 4.33
CA ALA A 392 -8.76 -16.31 5.63
C ALA A 392 -8.00 -14.97 5.78
N LEU A 393 -7.47 -14.40 4.69
CA LEU A 393 -6.71 -13.14 4.73
C LEU A 393 -7.52 -11.95 5.27
N TYR A 394 -8.85 -11.94 5.14
CA TYR A 394 -9.67 -10.87 5.74
C TYR A 394 -9.63 -10.86 7.27
N VAL A 395 -9.16 -11.94 7.90
CA VAL A 395 -8.95 -12.03 9.35
C VAL A 395 -7.46 -12.04 9.69
N THR A 396 -6.65 -12.86 9.01
CA THR A 396 -5.23 -13.05 9.36
C THR A 396 -4.34 -11.89 8.89
N MET A 397 -4.79 -11.07 7.94
CA MET A 397 -4.13 -9.85 7.52
C MET A 397 -4.95 -8.64 7.96
N TYR A 398 -4.77 -8.21 9.22
CA TYR A 398 -5.53 -7.10 9.79
C TYR A 398 -5.35 -5.79 8.99
N SER A 399 -6.48 -5.19 8.64
CA SER A 399 -6.57 -3.84 8.09
C SER A 399 -7.97 -3.28 8.28
N PRO A 400 -8.14 -2.00 8.69
CA PRO A 400 -9.42 -1.31 8.65
C PRO A 400 -9.83 -0.91 7.22
N LEU A 401 -8.95 -1.15 6.24
CA LEU A 401 -9.18 -0.96 4.81
C LEU A 401 -8.99 -2.31 4.11
N GLN A 402 -10.08 -2.94 3.66
CA GLN A 402 -10.03 -4.25 3.02
C GLN A 402 -10.60 -4.20 1.60
N MET A 403 -9.80 -4.62 0.63
CA MET A 403 -10.25 -4.80 -0.74
C MET A 403 -10.81 -6.19 -0.96
N ALA A 404 -11.83 -6.31 -1.80
CA ALA A 404 -12.11 -7.49 -2.60
C ALA A 404 -11.55 -7.26 -4.01
N ALA A 405 -10.32 -7.75 -4.22
CA ALA A 405 -9.48 -7.37 -5.36
C ALA A 405 -9.94 -7.90 -6.72
N ASP A 406 -10.56 -9.08 -6.77
CA ASP A 406 -10.94 -9.71 -8.03
C ASP A 406 -12.10 -8.98 -8.76
N LEU A 407 -12.36 -9.40 -10.00
CA LEU A 407 -13.38 -8.76 -10.84
C LEU A 407 -14.80 -9.20 -10.45
N PRO A 408 -15.82 -8.30 -10.55
CA PRO A 408 -17.22 -8.63 -10.28
C PRO A 408 -17.72 -9.88 -11.03
N GLU A 409 -17.36 -10.07 -12.29
CA GLU A 409 -17.74 -11.23 -13.09
C GLU A 409 -17.17 -12.56 -12.56
N THR A 410 -16.08 -12.50 -11.80
CA THR A 410 -15.46 -13.69 -11.18
C THR A 410 -16.14 -14.01 -9.87
N TYR A 411 -16.38 -13.02 -9.01
CA TYR A 411 -17.16 -13.24 -7.79
C TYR A 411 -18.57 -13.77 -8.07
N ASN A 412 -19.23 -13.30 -9.13
CA ASN A 412 -20.54 -13.77 -9.53
C ASN A 412 -20.59 -15.28 -9.86
N LYS A 413 -19.45 -15.92 -10.17
CA LYS A 413 -19.35 -17.37 -10.40
C LYS A 413 -19.24 -18.19 -9.10
N HIS A 414 -18.93 -17.53 -7.98
CA HIS A 414 -18.60 -18.15 -6.69
C HIS A 414 -19.25 -17.38 -5.52
N LEU A 415 -20.54 -17.04 -5.68
CA LEU A 415 -21.28 -16.24 -4.68
C LEU A 415 -21.42 -16.94 -3.32
N ASP A 416 -21.30 -18.26 -3.29
CA ASP A 416 -21.23 -19.08 -2.09
C ASP A 416 -19.98 -18.77 -1.26
N ALA A 417 -18.79 -18.78 -1.87
CA ALA A 417 -17.54 -18.40 -1.21
C ALA A 417 -17.47 -16.89 -0.92
N PHE A 418 -17.97 -16.07 -1.84
CA PHE A 418 -17.99 -14.61 -1.70
C PHE A 418 -18.83 -14.14 -0.50
N GLN A 419 -19.76 -14.96 -0.01
CA GLN A 419 -20.57 -14.66 1.17
C GLN A 419 -19.70 -14.33 2.40
N PHE A 420 -18.57 -15.02 2.58
CA PHE A 420 -17.65 -14.71 3.68
C PHE A 420 -17.11 -13.28 3.61
N ILE A 421 -16.72 -12.81 2.41
CA ILE A 421 -16.18 -11.45 2.21
C ILE A 421 -17.25 -10.38 2.49
N LYS A 422 -18.51 -10.69 2.16
CA LYS A 422 -19.64 -9.81 2.46
C LYS A 422 -19.86 -9.69 3.97
N ASP A 423 -19.75 -10.79 4.69
CA ASP A 423 -20.11 -10.87 6.12
C ASP A 423 -18.98 -10.45 7.07
N VAL A 424 -17.71 -10.67 6.69
CA VAL A 424 -16.55 -10.39 7.55
C VAL A 424 -16.47 -8.91 7.92
N ALA A 425 -16.19 -8.64 9.20
CA ALA A 425 -15.95 -7.30 9.72
C ALA A 425 -14.54 -6.81 9.33
N VAL A 426 -14.28 -5.52 9.54
CA VAL A 426 -12.96 -4.90 9.32
C VAL A 426 -12.45 -4.12 10.54
N ASP A 427 -13.21 -4.17 11.63
CA ASP A 427 -12.87 -3.56 12.91
C ASP A 427 -13.28 -4.52 14.03
N TRP A 428 -12.50 -4.55 15.10
CA TRP A 428 -12.53 -5.64 16.09
C TRP A 428 -12.38 -5.11 17.50
N ASP A 429 -13.32 -5.47 18.40
CA ASP A 429 -13.22 -5.16 19.83
C ASP A 429 -12.13 -5.97 20.52
N ASP A 430 -12.04 -7.27 20.18
CA ASP A 430 -11.08 -8.22 20.74
C ASP A 430 -10.41 -9.05 19.63
N THR A 431 -9.20 -9.55 19.90
CA THR A 431 -8.47 -10.43 19.00
C THR A 431 -7.72 -11.48 19.81
N PHE A 432 -7.85 -12.74 19.40
CA PHE A 432 -7.17 -13.88 20.01
C PHE A 432 -6.33 -14.57 18.95
N VAL A 433 -5.03 -14.71 19.19
CA VAL A 433 -4.13 -15.48 18.34
C VAL A 433 -4.16 -16.93 18.83
N ILE A 434 -4.76 -17.83 18.05
CA ILE A 434 -4.97 -19.22 18.44
C ILE A 434 -3.71 -20.04 18.13
N GLU A 435 -3.17 -19.86 16.92
CA GLU A 435 -1.99 -20.54 16.44
C GLU A 435 -1.10 -19.56 15.69
N ALA A 436 0.22 -19.64 15.89
CA ALA A 436 1.15 -18.79 15.16
C ALA A 436 2.53 -19.43 15.08
N GLU A 437 3.08 -19.54 13.87
CA GLU A 437 4.48 -19.84 13.61
C GLU A 437 4.90 -19.09 12.34
N PRO A 438 5.85 -18.14 12.42
CA PRO A 438 6.24 -17.31 11.28
C PRO A 438 6.80 -18.15 10.14
N GLY A 439 6.20 -18.04 8.95
CA GLY A 439 6.57 -18.83 7.78
C GLY A 439 5.86 -20.17 7.64
N ASP A 440 4.97 -20.54 8.58
CA ASP A 440 4.23 -21.81 8.55
C ASP A 440 2.71 -21.59 8.64
N TYR A 441 2.19 -21.04 9.75
CA TYR A 441 0.73 -20.85 9.95
C TYR A 441 0.38 -19.71 10.90
N ILE A 442 -0.84 -19.17 10.74
CA ILE A 442 -1.49 -18.17 11.62
C ILE A 442 -3.00 -18.46 11.65
N THR A 443 -3.60 -18.56 12.85
CA THR A 443 -5.04 -18.79 13.07
C THR A 443 -5.62 -17.77 14.05
#